data_AF-A0A0E9WYK0-F1
#
_entry.id   AF-A0A0E9WYK0-F1
#
_cell.length_a   1.000
_cell.length_b   1.000
_cell.length_c   1.000
_cell.angle_alpha   90.00
_cell.angle_beta   90.00
_cell.angle_gamma   90.00
#
_symmetry.space_group_name_H-M   'P 1'
#
loop_
_entity.id
_entity.type
_entity.pdbx_description
1 polymer ?
#
loop_
_entity_poly.entity_id
_entity_poly.type
_entity_poly.pdbx_seq_one_letter_code
_entity_poly.pdbx_strand_id
1 'polypeptide(L)' 'MWLDKVAEKLQDRQYSSVGQFVSDIHLIFENCATFNRDNEFGQTGARLRQLFDEEFQHVFSVKN' A
#
# COMPACT_ATOMS: atom_id res chain seq x y z
N MET A 1 3.26 9.58 -1.16
CA MET A 1 3.71 8.39 -1.94
C MET A 1 2.63 8.07 -2.96
N TRP A 2 2.95 7.43 -4.09
CA TRP A 2 1.98 6.96 -5.10
C TRP A 2 2.52 5.73 -5.84
N LEU A 3 1.65 5.00 -6.57
CA LEU A 3 1.98 3.68 -7.11
C LEU A 3 3.15 3.68 -8.12
N ASP A 4 3.20 4.62 -9.06
CA ASP A 4 4.29 4.66 -10.05
C ASP A 4 5.66 4.84 -9.37
N LYS A 5 5.73 5.64 -8.31
CA LYS A 5 6.97 5.82 -7.54
C LYS A 5 7.35 4.55 -6.78
N VAL A 6 6.38 3.81 -6.25
CA VAL A 6 6.66 2.50 -5.63
C VAL A 6 7.15 1.50 -6.67
N ALA A 7 6.56 1.50 -7.86
CA ALA A 7 6.99 0.65 -8.97
C ALA A 7 8.42 0.98 -9.43
N GLU A 8 8.76 2.26 -9.57
CA GLU A 8 10.11 2.74 -9.87
C GLU A 8 11.11 2.26 -8.80
N LYS A 9 10.83 2.53 -7.52
CA LYS A 9 11.68 2.08 -6.41
C LYS A 9 11.88 0.57 -6.38
N LEU A 10 10.86 -0.20 -6.74
CA LEU A 10 10.95 -1.66 -6.81
C LEU A 10 11.83 -2.13 -7.98
N GLN A 11 11.67 -1.54 -9.16
CA GLN A 11 12.46 -1.84 -10.35
C GLN A 11 13.95 -1.50 -10.13
N ASP A 12 14.20 -0.37 -9.50
CA ASP A 12 15.54 0.12 -9.16
C ASP A 12 16.17 -0.59 -7.95
N ARG A 13 15.50 -1.61 -7.39
CA ARG A 13 15.95 -2.39 -6.22
C ARG A 13 16.27 -1.50 -5.00
N GLN A 14 15.52 -0.43 -4.80
CA GLN A 14 15.73 0.52 -3.70
C GLN A 14 15.13 0.05 -2.36
N TYR A 15 14.44 -1.09 -2.34
CA TYR A 15 13.91 -1.69 -1.11
C TYR A 15 14.87 -2.75 -0.58
N SER A 16 15.43 -2.52 0.61
CA SER A 16 16.31 -3.47 1.29
C SER A 16 15.55 -4.57 2.02
N SER A 17 14.24 -4.40 2.20
CA SER A 17 13.35 -5.41 2.79
C SER A 17 11.93 -5.28 2.25
N VAL A 18 11.17 -6.38 2.32
CA VAL A 18 9.73 -6.38 2.00
C VAL A 18 8.98 -5.37 2.88
N GLY A 19 9.39 -5.20 4.14
CA GLY A 19 8.78 -4.24 5.05
C GLY A 19 8.84 -2.79 4.53
N GLN A 20 9.94 -2.37 3.91
CA GLN A 20 10.05 -1.02 3.34
C GLN A 20 9.10 -0.80 2.15
N PHE A 21 8.91 -1.82 1.31
CA PHE A 21 7.92 -1.79 0.24
C PHE A 21 6.49 -1.66 0.80
N VAL A 22 6.15 -2.48 1.80
CA VAL A 22 4.84 -2.44 2.46
C VAL A 22 4.57 -1.08 3.11
N SER A 23 5.57 -0.50 3.79
CA SER A 23 5.44 0.83 4.40
C SER A 23 5.13 1.92 3.37
N ASP A 24 5.76 1.90 2.20
CA ASP A 24 5.49 2.88 1.15
C ASP A 24 4.08 2.72 0.55
N ILE A 25 3.58 1.48 0.41
CA ILE A 25 2.19 1.21 -0.01
C ILE A 25 1.20 1.70 1.04
N HIS A 26 1.42 1.37 2.33
CA HIS A 26 0.56 1.85 3.42
C HIS A 26 0.54 3.38 3.50
N LEU A 27 1.67 4.04 3.26
CA LEU A 27 1.76 5.48 3.19
C LEU A 27 0.89 6.09 2.08
N ILE A 28 0.65 5.39 0.95
CA ILE A 28 -0.32 5.84 -0.07
C ILE A 28 -1.71 5.92 0.55
N PHE A 29 -2.13 4.86 1.25
CA PHE A 29 -3.46 4.78 1.86
C PHE A 29 -3.63 5.74 3.04
N GLU A 30 -2.61 5.93 3.86
CA GLU A 30 -2.62 6.90 4.96
C GLU A 30 -2.76 8.34 4.45
N ASN A 31 -2.01 8.70 3.41
CA ASN A 31 -2.17 9.99 2.76
C ASN A 31 -3.57 10.13 2.17
N CYS A 32 -4.06 9.09 1.47
CA CYS A 32 -5.41 9.09 0.90
C CYS A 32 -6.47 9.34 1.99
N ALA A 33 -6.41 8.61 3.10
CA ALA A 33 -7.33 8.76 4.23
C ALA A 33 -7.22 10.15 4.87
N THR A 34 -6.02 10.73 4.95
CA THR A 34 -5.77 12.04 5.55
C THR A 34 -6.38 13.18 4.72
N PHE A 35 -6.18 13.16 3.40
CA PHE A 35 -6.62 14.22 2.49
C PHE A 35 -8.07 14.07 2.00
N ASN A 36 -8.59 12.84 1.98
CA ASN A 36 -9.91 12.52 1.43
C ASN A 36 -10.91 12.07 2.51
N ARG A 37 -10.87 12.71 3.69
CA ARG A 37 -11.80 12.38 4.78
C ARG A 37 -13.24 12.61 4.34
N ASP A 38 -14.10 11.68 4.72
CA ASP A 38 -15.57 11.75 4.57
C ASP A 38 -16.07 11.85 3.11
N ASN A 39 -15.26 11.42 2.14
CA ASN A 39 -15.67 11.35 0.73
C ASN A 39 -15.44 9.96 0.10
N GLU A 40 -15.92 9.79 -1.13
CA GLU A 40 -15.83 8.52 -1.86
C GLU A 40 -14.39 8.05 -2.14
N PHE A 41 -13.45 8.98 -2.30
CA PHE A 41 -12.04 8.65 -2.51
C PHE A 41 -11.41 8.07 -1.25
N GLY A 42 -11.74 8.59 -0.06
CA GLY A 42 -11.31 8.02 1.21
C GLY A 42 -11.83 6.59 1.40
N GLN A 43 -13.11 6.36 1.09
CA GLN A 43 -13.74 5.02 1.16
C GLN A 43 -13.08 4.05 0.16
N THR A 44 -12.83 4.50 -1.07
CA THR A 44 -12.13 3.72 -2.09
C THR A 44 -10.71 3.37 -1.65
N GLY A 45 -9.98 4.34 -1.07
CA GLY A 45 -8.64 4.13 -0.52
C GLY A 45 -8.62 3.09 0.60
N ALA A 46 -9.60 3.12 1.52
CA ALA A 46 -9.73 2.13 2.58
C ALA A 46 -9.99 0.71 2.02
N ARG A 47 -10.85 0.58 0.99
CA ARG A 47 -11.09 -0.70 0.33
C ARG A 47 -9.85 -1.25 -0.37
N LEU A 48 -9.10 -0.39 -1.07
CA LEU A 48 -7.85 -0.80 -1.72
C LEU A 48 -6.78 -1.23 -0.71
N ARG A 49 -6.73 -0.60 0.46
CA ARG A 49 -5.85 -1.04 1.56
C ARG A 49 -6.19 -2.46 2.01
N GLN A 50 -7.46 -2.74 2.24
CA GLN A 50 -7.91 -4.08 2.63
C GLN A 50 -7.54 -5.12 1.58
N LEU A 51 -7.81 -4.84 0.30
CA LEU A 51 -7.44 -5.75 -0.80
C LEU A 51 -5.93 -6.00 -0.85
N PHE A 52 -5.11 -4.95 -0.69
CA PHE A 52 -3.66 -5.12 -0.62
C PHE A 52 -3.23 -6.02 0.53
N ASP A 53 -3.79 -5.81 1.73
CA ASP A 53 -3.44 -6.61 2.90
C ASP A 53 -3.85 -8.08 2.71
N GLU A 54 -5.04 -8.36 2.16
CA GLU A 54 -5.50 -9.71 1.83
C GLU A 54 -4.59 -10.42 0.81
N GLU A 55 -4.26 -9.74 -0.30
CA GLU A 55 -3.36 -10.27 -1.32
C GLU A 55 -1.94 -10.48 -0.76
N PHE A 56 -1.46 -9.57 0.08
CA PHE A 56 -0.15 -9.70 0.71
C PHE A 56 -0.11 -10.94 1.62
N GLN A 57 -1.12 -11.16 2.45
CA GLN A 57 -1.21 -12.37 3.28
C GLN A 57 -1.26 -13.64 2.42
N HIS A 58 -2.02 -13.62 1.32
CA HIS A 58 -2.13 -14.74 0.39
C HIS A 58 -0.78 -15.08 -0.27
N VAL A 59 -0.11 -14.08 -0.86
CA VAL A 59 1.17 -14.26 -1.57
C VAL A 59 2.27 -14.75 -0.62
N PHE A 60 2.36 -14.18 0.58
CA PHE A 60 3.39 -14.57 1.55
C PHE A 60 3.00 -15.79 2.39
N SER A 61 1.81 -16.38 2.16
CA SER A 61 1.30 -17.54 2.90
C SER A 61 1.42 -17.35 4.42
N VAL A 62 1.21 -16.13 4.90
CA VAL A 62 1.31 -15.81 6.31
C VAL A 62 0.18 -16.54 7.02
N LYS A 63 0.53 -17.52 7.84
CA LYS A 63 -0.44 -18.24 8.67
C LYS A 63 -0.68 -17.42 9.94
N ASN A 64 -1.94 -17.12 10.20
CA ASN A 64 -2.40 -16.58 11.49
C ASN A 64 -2.10 -17.54 12.64
#